data_AF-A0A356P657-F1
#
_entry.id   AF-A0A356P657-F1
#
_cell.length_a   1.000
_cell.length_b   1.000
_cell.length_c   1.000
_cell.angle_alpha   90.00
_cell.angle_beta   90.00
_cell.angle_gamma   90.00
#
_symmetry.space_group_name_H-M   'P 1'
#
loop_
_entity.id
_entity.type
_entity.pdbx_description
1 polymer ?
#
loop_
_entity_poly.entity_id
_entity_poly.type
_entity_poly.pdbx_seq_one_letter_code
_entity_poly.pdbx_strand_id
1 'polypeptide(L)' 'MNASIVRPMNRVRLIYQFVSLIFPRVKQELNGWRLIAANAPDSRLREQAVASINAKAFHCQGGSIYALYPG' A
#
# COMPACT_ATOMS: atom_id res chain seq x y z
N MET A 1 -5.67 9.43 -28.27
CA MET A 1 -4.60 8.55 -27.74
C MET A 1 -5.09 7.12 -27.85
N ASN A 2 -4.42 6.30 -28.64
CA ASN A 2 -4.91 4.96 -29.01
C ASN A 2 -4.77 4.01 -27.82
N ALA A 3 -5.89 3.62 -27.21
CA ALA A 3 -5.98 2.62 -26.13
C ALA A 3 -5.57 1.19 -26.58
N SER A 4 -5.08 1.02 -27.81
CA SER A 4 -4.82 -0.26 -28.47
C SER A 4 -3.43 -0.87 -28.18
N ILE A 5 -2.62 -0.28 -27.29
CA ILE A 5 -1.26 -0.80 -26.99
C ILE A 5 -1.15 -1.45 -25.60
N VAL A 6 -2.17 -1.38 -24.75
CA VAL A 6 -2.14 -2.07 -23.45
C VAL A 6 -2.48 -3.54 -23.65
N ARG A 7 -1.45 -4.40 -23.74
CA ARG A 7 -1.67 -5.84 -23.68
C ARG A 7 -2.18 -6.21 -22.28
N PRO A 8 -3.34 -6.86 -22.15
CA PRO A 8 -3.85 -7.26 -20.85
C PRO A 8 -2.87 -8.24 -20.19
N MET A 9 -2.40 -7.91 -18.98
CA MET A 9 -1.65 -8.87 -18.19
C MET A 9 -2.55 -10.05 -17.84
N ASN A 10 -1.97 -11.25 -17.88
CA ASN A 10 -2.62 -12.45 -17.35
C ASN A 10 -3.05 -12.18 -15.91
N ARG A 11 -4.35 -12.37 -15.60
CA ARG A 11 -4.94 -12.10 -14.27
C ARG A 11 -4.19 -12.81 -13.14
N VAL A 12 -3.73 -14.04 -13.37
CA VAL A 12 -2.94 -14.80 -12.38
C VAL A 12 -1.60 -14.11 -12.13
N ARG A 13 -0.94 -13.65 -13.20
CA ARG A 13 0.33 -12.90 -13.09
C ARG A 13 0.14 -11.57 -12.37
N LEU A 14 -0.95 -10.85 -12.63
CA LEU A 14 -1.29 -9.60 -11.94
C LEU A 14 -1.48 -9.84 -10.44
N ILE A 15 -2.30 -10.83 -10.06
CA ILE A 15 -2.52 -11.18 -8.65
C ILE A 15 -1.21 -11.59 -7.99
N TYR A 16 -0.40 -12.43 -8.66
CA TYR A 16 0.90 -12.85 -8.17
C TYR A 16 1.80 -11.65 -7.87
N GLN A 17 1.92 -10.68 -8.78
CA GLN A 17 2.71 -9.47 -8.56
C GLN A 17 2.22 -8.65 -7.36
N PHE A 18 0.90 -8.52 -7.16
CA PHE A 18 0.40 -7.84 -5.98
C PHE A 18 0.77 -8.56 -4.70
N VAL A 19 0.53 -9.87 -4.62
CA VAL A 19 0.77 -10.66 -3.40
C VAL A 19 2.26 -10.81 -3.09
N SER A 20 3.10 -11.04 -4.10
CA SER A 20 4.51 -11.36 -3.91
C SER A 20 5.43 -10.14 -3.85
N LEU A 21 5.02 -9.00 -4.42
CA LEU A 21 5.88 -7.82 -4.56
C LEU A 21 5.25 -6.56 -3.97
N ILE A 22 4.03 -6.20 -4.39
CA ILE A 22 3.46 -4.89 -4.05
C ILE A 22 2.97 -4.85 -2.60
N PHE A 23 2.18 -5.83 -2.13
CA PHE A 23 1.69 -5.86 -0.76
C PHE A 23 2.81 -5.94 0.29
N PRO A 24 3.89 -6.73 0.09
CA PRO A 24 5.06 -6.66 0.97
C PRO A 24 5.69 -5.27 1.04
N ARG A 25 5.80 -4.55 -0.09
CA ARG A 25 6.32 -3.17 -0.11
C ARG A 25 5.40 -2.21 0.63
N VAL A 26 4.08 -2.29 0.43
CA VAL A 26 3.11 -1.49 1.20
C VAL A 26 3.28 -1.73 2.71
N LYS A 27 3.45 -2.99 3.12
CA LYS A 27 3.70 -3.34 4.52
C LYS A 27 5.01 -2.74 5.04
N GLN A 28 6.07 -2.74 4.23
CA GLN A 28 7.35 -2.13 4.60
C GLN A 28 7.20 -0.61 4.83
N GLU A 29 6.53 0.09 3.92
CA GLU A 29 6.26 1.53 4.08
C GLU A 29 5.40 1.82 5.32
N LEU A 30 4.32 1.06 5.53
CA LEU A 30 3.48 1.18 6.72
C LEU A 30 4.25 0.94 8.02
N ASN A 31 5.22 0.01 8.03
CA ASN A 31 6.09 -0.19 9.18
C ASN A 31 6.98 1.03 9.45
N GLY A 32 7.54 1.64 8.40
CA GLY A 32 8.29 2.89 8.51
C GLY A 32 7.44 4.01 9.14
N TRP A 33 6.23 4.21 8.63
CA TRP A 33 5.29 5.18 9.18
C TRP A 33 4.87 4.86 10.62
N ARG A 34 4.72 3.58 10.96
CA ARG A 34 4.41 3.17 12.33
C ARG A 34 5.54 3.51 13.30
N LEU A 35 6.80 3.34 12.89
CA LEU A 35 7.96 3.74 13.70
C LEU A 35 7.99 5.25 13.92
N ILE A 36 7.70 6.04 12.89
CA ILE A 36 7.59 7.50 13.02
C ILE A 36 6.44 7.86 13.98
N ALA A 37 5.26 7.29 13.80
CA ALA A 37 4.10 7.52 14.65
C ALA A 37 4.35 7.16 16.12
N ALA A 38 5.06 6.05 16.38
CA ALA A 38 5.41 5.61 17.72
C ALA A 38 6.36 6.58 18.47
N ASN A 39 7.11 7.41 17.74
CA ASN A 39 8.01 8.40 18.30
C ASN A 39 7.39 9.80 18.42
N ALA A 40 6.09 9.96 18.14
CA ALA A 40 5.42 11.25 18.33
C ALA A 40 5.46 11.69 19.82
N PRO A 41 5.74 12.97 20.11
CA PRO A 41 5.97 13.45 21.48
C PRO A 41 4.68 13.50 22.31
N ASP A 42 3.56 13.86 21.69
CA ASP A 42 2.25 13.86 22.33
C ASP A 42 1.66 12.44 22.38
N SER A 43 1.27 11.99 23.57
CA SER A 43 0.79 10.63 23.79
C SER A 43 -0.52 10.32 23.06
N ARG A 44 -1.45 11.28 23.00
CA ARG A 44 -2.75 11.13 22.34
C ARG A 44 -2.57 11.04 20.82
N LEU A 45 -1.74 11.90 20.24
CA LEU A 45 -1.42 11.87 18.81
C LEU A 45 -0.69 10.58 18.43
N ARG A 46 0.26 10.12 19.25
CA ARG A 46 0.93 8.82 19.07
C ARG A 46 -0.07 7.66 19.01
N GLU A 47 -0.95 7.57 20.01
CA GLU A 47 -1.96 6.53 20.08
C GLU A 47 -2.89 6.54 18.86
N GLN A 48 -3.39 7.71 18.48
CA GLN A 48 -4.27 7.84 17.32
C GLN A 48 -3.57 7.51 16.00
N ALA A 49 -2.32 7.94 15.82
CA ALA A 49 -1.56 7.65 14.61
C ALA A 49 -1.29 6.14 14.45
N VAL A 50 -0.82 5.49 15.51
CA VAL A 50 -0.58 4.03 15.51
C VAL A 50 -1.89 3.26 15.31
N ALA A 51 -2.97 3.66 15.98
CA ALA A 51 -4.28 3.04 15.81
C ALA A 51 -4.81 3.20 14.37
N SER A 52 -4.63 4.37 13.76
CA SER A 52 -5.03 4.61 12.38
C SER A 52 -4.28 3.70 11.40
N ILE A 53 -2.95 3.58 11.55
CA ILE A 53 -2.13 2.69 10.71
C ILE A 53 -2.61 1.23 10.84
N ASN A 54 -2.84 0.75 12.06
CA ASN A 54 -3.27 -0.63 12.29
C ASN A 54 -4.68 -0.91 11.72
N ALA A 55 -5.63 -0.02 11.97
CA ALA A 55 -7.03 -0.23 11.57
C ALA A 55 -7.27 0.01 10.07
N LYS A 56 -6.43 0.82 9.42
CA LYS A 56 -6.65 1.28 8.04
C LYS A 56 -5.54 0.88 7.06
N ALA A 57 -4.67 -0.06 7.43
CA ALA A 57 -3.61 -0.57 6.55
C ALA A 57 -4.14 -1.05 5.17
N PHE A 58 -5.35 -1.60 5.15
CA PHE A 58 -6.00 -2.07 3.93
C PHE A 58 -6.29 -0.94 2.93
N HIS A 59 -6.42 0.32 3.35
CA HIS A 59 -6.56 1.44 2.42
C HIS A 59 -5.28 1.66 1.61
N CYS A 60 -4.11 1.58 2.24
CA CYS A 60 -2.84 1.67 1.52
C CYS A 60 -2.63 0.45 0.62
N GLN A 61 -3.05 -0.73 1.08
CA GLN A 61 -2.99 -1.95 0.27
C GLN A 61 -3.90 -1.84 -0.97
N GLY A 62 -5.14 -1.38 -0.82
CA GLY A 62 -6.06 -1.16 -1.93
C GLY A 62 -5.62 -0.02 -2.86
N GLY A 63 -5.11 1.09 -2.30
CA GLY A 63 -4.58 2.22 -3.08
C GLY A 63 -3.36 1.85 -3.93
N SER A 64 -2.61 0.81 -3.53
CA SER A 64 -1.45 0.32 -4.28
C SER A 64 -1.77 -0.28 -5.64
N ILE A 65 -3.05 -0.47 -5.99
CA ILE A 65 -3.48 -0.97 -7.31
C ILE A 65 -2.88 -0.14 -8.45
N TYR A 66 -2.73 1.17 -8.25
CA TYR A 66 -2.13 2.05 -9.25
C TYR A 66 -0.64 1.76 -9.55
N ALA A 67 0.06 1.00 -8.70
CA ALA A 67 1.46 0.64 -8.93
C ALA A 67 1.69 -0.21 -10.19
N LEU A 68 0.65 -0.90 -10.68
CA LEU A 68 0.68 -1.71 -11.91
C LEU A 68 -0.34 -1.20 -12.95
N TYR A 69 -0.87 0.02 -12.77
CA TYR A 69 -1.83 0.60 -13.71
C TYR A 69 -1.13 0.91 -15.04
N PRO A 70 -1.65 0.43 -16.18
CA PRO A 70 -0.95 0.50 -17.46
C PRO A 70 -0.99 1.87 -18.15
N GLY A 71 -1.75 2.84 -17.62
CA GLY A 71 -2.03 4.12 -18.28
C GLY A 71 -3.35 4.09 -19.04
#